data_AF-A0A7W0TWZ1-F1
#
_entry.id   AF-A0A7W0TWZ1-F1
#
_cell.length_a   1.000
_cell.length_b   1.000
_cell.length_c   1.000
_cell.angle_alpha   90.00
_cell.angle_beta   90.00
_cell.angle_gamma   90.00
#
_symmetry.space_group_name_H-M   'P 1'
#
loop_
_entity.id
_entity.type
_entity.pdbx_description
1 polymer ?
#
loop_
_entity_poly.entity_id
_entity_poly.type
_entity_poly.pdbx_seq_one_letter_code
_entity_poly.pdbx_strand_id
1 'polypeptide(L)'
;MLLAAGADALLIGFEAAADPSVAHAAISRLRSDPSEPLRVIVEHSPALAASVGAGVLLAERGVSTAEARRILGPGRLLGRVVGSPISAAAAAGADVLVVEGPPSEPASLRAIVEAAWAPVLASSQPTVPALVNLLPQFVRAGAEGIILRCEPVATPLMLVPLVSAARALLPPAWFDAGPTSKASAVVVVDGVAHPLPPETAVTDLLADLGRSNATAVALNGVTVARRRWDDTLLAADDDLRVIGI
;
A
#
# COMPACT_ATOMS: atom_id res chain seq x y z
N MET A 1 17.21 18.25 -6.04
CA MET A 1 18.37 17.37 -6.34
C MET A 1 18.02 15.89 -6.29
N LEU A 2 17.38 15.37 -5.23
CA LEU A 2 16.89 13.97 -5.20
C LEU A 2 15.76 13.71 -6.19
N LEU A 3 14.87 14.68 -6.38
CA LEU A 3 13.85 14.68 -7.44
C LEU A 3 14.47 14.58 -8.83
N ALA A 4 15.48 15.42 -9.12
CA ALA A 4 16.23 15.35 -10.37
C ALA A 4 16.98 14.00 -10.57
N ALA A 5 17.15 13.20 -9.51
CA ALA A 5 17.71 11.86 -9.58
C ALA A 5 16.64 10.78 -9.83
N GLY A 6 15.34 11.14 -9.82
CA GLY A 6 14.20 10.28 -10.11
C GLY A 6 13.46 9.72 -8.88
N ALA A 7 13.49 10.40 -7.73
CA ALA A 7 12.73 9.98 -6.56
C ALA A 7 11.24 10.32 -6.68
N ASP A 8 10.35 9.34 -6.46
CA ASP A 8 8.90 9.53 -6.64
C ASP A 8 8.17 10.10 -5.40
N ALA A 9 8.74 9.92 -4.20
CA ALA A 9 8.15 10.38 -2.94
C ALA A 9 9.21 10.65 -1.87
N LEU A 10 8.83 11.42 -0.85
CA LEU A 10 9.63 11.62 0.35
C LEU A 10 8.87 11.13 1.59
N LEU A 11 9.50 10.22 2.30
CA LEU A 11 9.06 9.77 3.62
C LEU A 11 9.72 10.65 4.69
N ILE A 12 8.91 11.27 5.53
CA ILE A 12 9.37 12.12 6.62
C ILE A 12 8.95 11.48 7.94
N GLY A 13 9.95 10.99 8.68
CA GLY A 13 9.79 10.60 10.07
C GLY A 13 9.74 11.85 10.94
N PHE A 14 8.67 11.99 11.72
CA PHE A 14 8.62 12.92 12.85
C PHE A 14 8.68 12.09 14.12
N GLU A 15 9.57 12.45 15.04
CA GLU A 15 9.52 11.84 16.38
C GLU A 15 8.14 12.09 17.01
N ALA A 16 7.63 11.15 17.78
CA ALA A 16 6.28 11.20 18.36
C ALA A 16 6.03 12.46 19.22
N ALA A 17 7.08 13.16 19.66
CA ALA A 17 7.03 14.40 20.41
C ALA A 17 7.23 15.67 19.56
N ALA A 18 7.32 15.56 18.23
CA ALA A 18 7.54 16.70 17.35
C ALA A 18 6.32 17.63 17.34
N ASP A 19 6.57 18.92 17.51
CA ASP A 19 5.56 19.97 17.40
C ASP A 19 4.92 19.95 15.99
N PRO A 20 3.59 19.84 15.88
CA PRO A 20 2.88 19.92 14.59
C PRO A 20 3.23 21.16 13.76
N SER A 21 3.59 22.27 14.40
CA SER A 21 4.00 23.50 13.71
C SER A 21 5.32 23.34 12.95
N VAL A 22 6.26 22.56 13.51
CA VAL A 22 7.54 22.23 12.87
C VAL A 22 7.31 21.35 11.64
N ALA A 23 6.43 20.36 11.75
CA ALA A 23 6.04 19.51 10.63
C ALA A 23 5.36 20.32 9.52
N HIS A 24 4.44 21.21 9.85
CA HIS A 24 3.82 22.12 8.87
C HIS A 24 4.86 22.98 8.15
N ALA A 25 5.79 23.59 8.90
CA ALA A 25 6.82 24.44 8.32
C ALA A 25 7.76 23.65 7.38
N ALA A 26 8.18 22.45 7.79
CA ALA A 26 9.02 21.58 6.97
C ALA A 26 8.32 21.17 5.66
N ILE A 27 7.08 20.70 5.75
CA ILE A 27 6.29 20.25 4.59
C ILE A 27 5.95 21.41 3.65
N SER A 28 5.62 22.58 4.20
CA SER A 28 5.35 23.77 3.39
C SER A 28 6.58 24.22 2.61
N ARG A 29 7.77 24.16 3.20
CA ARG A 29 9.03 24.45 2.49
C ARG A 29 9.28 23.46 1.36
N LEU A 30 9.04 22.17 1.59
CA LEU A 30 9.21 21.14 0.57
C LEU A 30 8.24 21.31 -0.61
N ARG A 31 7.00 21.74 -0.35
CA ARG A 31 5.97 21.99 -1.37
C ARG A 31 6.11 23.31 -2.11
N SER A 32 6.89 24.25 -1.57
CA SER A 32 7.11 25.56 -2.19
C SER A 32 8.01 25.52 -3.42
N ASP A 33 8.68 24.39 -3.69
CA ASP A 33 9.40 24.13 -4.93
C ASP A 33 8.43 23.56 -5.98
N PRO A 34 8.08 24.33 -7.03
CA PRO A 34 7.05 23.96 -8.01
C PRO A 34 7.55 22.97 -9.07
N SER A 35 8.81 22.54 -9.00
CA SER A 35 9.43 21.79 -10.09
C SER A 35 8.84 20.40 -10.29
N GLU A 36 8.38 19.70 -9.24
CA GLU A 36 7.61 18.44 -9.34
C GLU A 36 6.73 18.21 -8.08
N PRO A 37 5.52 17.63 -8.19
CA PRO A 37 4.63 17.37 -7.06
C PRO A 37 5.15 16.20 -6.21
N LEU A 38 6.12 16.47 -5.35
CA LEU A 38 6.67 15.49 -4.43
C LEU A 38 5.62 15.07 -3.39
N ARG A 39 5.29 13.78 -3.37
CA ARG A 39 4.38 13.22 -2.36
C ARG A 39 5.09 13.14 -1.02
N VAL A 40 4.49 13.76 -0.03
CA VAL A 40 4.97 13.73 1.36
C VAL A 40 4.19 12.66 2.12
N ILE A 41 4.92 11.79 2.82
CA ILE A 41 4.36 10.75 3.68
C ILE A 41 4.87 10.98 5.11
N VAL A 42 3.96 11.00 6.07
CA VAL A 42 4.25 11.15 7.50
C VAL A 42 4.27 9.77 8.16
N GLU A 43 5.27 9.50 9.00
CA GLU A 43 5.30 8.25 9.75
C GLU A 43 4.38 8.29 10.98
N HIS A 44 3.62 7.21 11.17
CA HIS A 44 2.93 6.81 12.40
C HIS A 44 1.88 7.77 12.98
N SER A 45 1.62 8.92 12.35
CA SER A 45 0.64 9.90 12.84
C SER A 45 -0.39 10.29 11.76
N PRO A 46 -1.55 9.61 11.70
CA PRO A 46 -2.63 9.93 10.78
C PRO A 46 -3.18 11.35 10.97
N ALA A 47 -3.28 11.81 12.21
CA ALA A 47 -3.79 13.14 12.53
C ALA A 47 -2.86 14.23 12.00
N LEU A 48 -1.54 14.07 12.18
CA LEU A 48 -0.56 14.99 11.63
C LEU A 48 -0.60 14.96 10.10
N ALA A 49 -0.60 13.77 9.50
CA ALA A 49 -0.70 13.59 8.05
C ALA A 49 -1.94 14.30 7.46
N ALA A 50 -3.10 14.15 8.10
CA ALA A 50 -4.33 14.82 7.69
C ALA A 50 -4.20 16.35 7.78
N SER A 51 -3.65 16.88 8.87
CA SER A 51 -3.52 18.33 9.09
C SER A 51 -2.64 19.04 8.05
N VAL A 52 -1.61 18.35 7.55
CA VAL A 52 -0.69 18.85 6.52
C VAL A 52 -1.07 18.41 5.10
N GLY A 53 -2.16 17.65 4.94
CA GLY A 53 -2.58 17.06 3.66
C GLY A 53 -1.53 16.13 3.05
N ALA A 54 -0.83 15.33 3.86
CA ALA A 54 0.13 14.31 3.45
C ALA A 54 -0.50 12.91 3.44
N GLY A 55 0.21 11.94 2.88
CA GLY A 55 -0.05 10.52 3.15
C GLY A 55 0.50 10.11 4.53
N VAL A 56 0.18 8.90 4.98
CA VAL A 56 0.74 8.33 6.22
C VAL A 56 1.34 6.95 5.98
N LEU A 57 2.43 6.62 6.66
CA LEU A 57 2.94 5.25 6.79
C LEU A 57 2.70 4.78 8.23
N LEU A 58 1.81 3.82 8.42
CA LEU A 58 1.50 3.29 9.74
C LEU A 58 2.52 2.22 10.15
N ALA A 59 2.81 2.14 11.45
CA ALA A 59 3.55 1.01 12.00
C ALA A 59 2.75 -0.29 11.84
N GLU A 60 3.41 -1.44 11.98
CA GLU A 60 2.73 -2.74 11.89
C GLU A 60 1.63 -2.89 12.94
N ARG A 61 1.84 -2.33 14.13
CA ARG A 61 0.87 -2.32 15.24
C ARG A 61 0.42 -0.89 15.54
N GLY A 62 -0.79 -0.77 16.09
CA GLY A 62 -1.37 0.51 16.50
C GLY A 62 -2.66 0.80 15.74
N VAL A 63 -2.79 2.03 15.22
CA VAL A 63 -3.98 2.50 14.51
C VAL A 63 -4.29 1.56 13.35
N SER A 64 -5.54 1.12 13.21
CA SER A 64 -6.00 0.26 12.11
C SER A 64 -6.02 1.01 10.77
N THR A 65 -5.98 0.31 9.65
CA THR A 65 -6.03 0.93 8.31
C THR A 65 -7.36 1.64 8.08
N ALA A 66 -8.46 1.02 8.49
CA ALA A 66 -9.81 1.61 8.42
C ALA A 66 -9.92 2.91 9.25
N GLU A 67 -9.35 2.93 10.46
CA GLU A 67 -9.35 4.13 11.28
C GLU A 67 -8.48 5.25 10.70
N ALA A 68 -7.26 4.92 10.25
CA ALA A 68 -6.41 5.90 9.60
C ALA A 68 -7.05 6.48 8.33
N ARG A 69 -7.75 5.65 7.54
CA ARG A 69 -8.51 6.11 6.37
C ARG A 69 -9.61 7.10 6.73
N ARG A 70 -10.34 6.86 7.83
CA ARG A 70 -11.36 7.80 8.34
C ARG A 70 -10.75 9.15 8.74
N ILE A 71 -9.54 9.15 9.30
CA ILE A 71 -8.84 10.37 9.72
C ILE A 71 -8.28 11.14 8.50
N LEU A 72 -7.65 10.44 7.57
CA LEU A 72 -7.01 11.03 6.40
C LEU A 72 -8.00 11.58 5.37
N GLY A 73 -9.18 10.96 5.26
CA GLY A 73 -10.09 11.19 4.16
C GLY A 73 -9.69 10.47 2.86
N PRO A 74 -10.49 10.62 1.81
CA PRO A 74 -10.26 9.95 0.53
C PRO A 74 -9.05 10.53 -0.21
N GLY A 75 -8.41 9.69 -1.04
CA GLY A 75 -7.35 10.11 -1.97
C GLY A 75 -5.97 10.39 -1.37
N ARG A 76 -5.79 10.24 -0.06
CA ARG A 76 -4.46 10.30 0.58
C ARG A 76 -3.81 8.92 0.61
N LEU A 77 -2.51 8.86 0.35
CA LEU A 77 -1.75 7.61 0.42
C LEU A 77 -1.72 7.07 1.86
N LEU A 78 -2.06 5.81 2.03
CA LEU A 78 -2.03 5.08 3.30
C LEU A 78 -1.11 3.87 3.16
N GLY A 79 0.08 3.94 3.75
CA GLY A 79 1.01 2.83 3.86
C GLY A 79 0.88 2.08 5.18
N ARG A 80 1.30 0.80 5.19
CA ARG A 80 1.42 -0.02 6.39
C ARG A 80 2.74 -0.77 6.42
N VAL A 81 3.47 -0.69 7.52
CA VAL A 81 4.62 -1.58 7.78
C VAL A 81 4.12 -3.00 8.08
N VAL A 82 4.73 -4.01 7.48
CA VAL A 82 4.39 -5.43 7.68
C VAL A 82 5.66 -6.25 7.84
N GLY A 83 5.65 -7.24 8.75
CA GLY A 83 6.80 -8.11 9.01
C GLY A 83 6.63 -9.57 8.58
N SER A 84 5.43 -9.95 8.12
CA SER A 84 5.09 -11.34 7.80
C SER A 84 3.99 -11.46 6.74
N PRO A 85 3.83 -12.63 6.10
CA PRO A 85 2.72 -12.88 5.18
C PRO A 85 1.34 -12.68 5.84
N ILE A 86 1.21 -13.07 7.11
CA ILE A 86 -0.04 -12.93 7.88
C ILE A 86 -0.39 -11.44 8.08
N SER A 87 0.59 -10.61 8.40
CA SER A 87 0.41 -9.16 8.53
C SER A 87 0.24 -8.43 7.19
N ALA A 88 0.59 -9.07 6.07
CA ALA A 88 0.49 -8.52 4.71
C ALA A 88 -0.85 -8.84 4.01
N ALA A 89 -1.40 -10.04 4.25
CA ALA A 89 -2.84 -10.21 4.46
C ALA A 89 -3.24 -9.35 5.68
N ALA A 90 -4.40 -9.38 6.35
CA ALA A 90 -4.75 -8.43 7.44
C ALA A 90 -4.61 -6.88 7.25
N ALA A 91 -3.64 -6.30 6.53
CA ALA A 91 -3.42 -4.87 6.27
C ALA A 91 -4.39 -4.23 5.24
N ALA A 92 -5.68 -4.54 5.33
CA ALA A 92 -6.60 -4.34 4.21
C ALA A 92 -6.92 -2.85 4.09
N GLY A 93 -7.02 -2.33 2.87
CA GLY A 93 -7.27 -0.91 2.62
C GLY A 93 -6.05 0.00 2.76
N ALA A 94 -4.85 -0.55 3.01
CA ALA A 94 -3.61 0.16 2.72
C ALA A 94 -3.40 0.24 1.20
N ASP A 95 -2.91 1.39 0.74
CA ASP A 95 -2.53 1.62 -0.67
C ASP A 95 -1.15 1.02 -0.98
N VAL A 96 -0.35 0.77 0.05
CA VAL A 96 1.01 0.25 -0.06
C VAL A 96 1.43 -0.46 1.22
N LEU A 97 2.18 -1.55 1.08
CA LEU A 97 2.82 -2.23 2.20
C LEU A 97 4.31 -1.95 2.21
N VAL A 98 4.91 -1.84 3.39
CA VAL A 98 6.33 -1.59 3.58
C VAL A 98 6.91 -2.71 4.43
N VAL A 99 7.93 -3.40 3.91
CA VAL A 99 8.71 -4.37 4.68
C VAL A 99 9.96 -3.67 5.20
N GLU A 100 10.07 -3.54 6.52
CA GLU A 100 11.23 -2.89 7.15
C GLU A 100 12.36 -3.86 7.46
N GLY A 101 13.58 -3.36 7.29
CA GLY A 101 14.80 -4.09 7.55
C GLY A 101 15.25 -4.88 6.32
N PRO A 102 16.51 -5.35 6.29
CA PRO A 102 16.85 -6.40 5.35
C PRO A 102 15.96 -7.59 5.72
N PRO A 103 15.06 -8.07 4.85
CA PRO A 103 14.57 -9.42 5.01
C PRO A 103 15.83 -10.27 5.10
N SER A 104 16.06 -10.89 6.26
CA SER A 104 17.22 -11.74 6.49
C SER A 104 17.35 -12.80 5.40
N GLU A 105 16.24 -13.08 4.69
CA GLU A 105 16.17 -13.95 3.54
C GLU A 105 15.23 -13.39 2.46
N PRO A 106 15.65 -13.29 1.17
CA PRO A 106 14.78 -12.91 0.06
C PRO A 106 13.50 -13.76 -0.07
N ALA A 107 13.52 -15.00 0.44
CA ALA A 107 12.35 -15.88 0.50
C ALA A 107 11.24 -15.32 1.40
N SER A 108 11.59 -14.67 2.52
CA SER A 108 10.63 -14.04 3.42
C SER A 108 9.90 -12.88 2.75
N LEU A 109 10.65 -12.03 2.03
CA LEU A 109 10.05 -10.94 1.25
C LEU A 109 9.13 -11.47 0.14
N ARG A 110 9.52 -12.54 -0.55
CA ARG A 110 8.65 -13.15 -1.57
C ARG A 110 7.34 -13.66 -0.97
N ALA A 111 7.39 -14.35 0.16
CA ALA A 111 6.18 -14.83 0.83
C ALA A 111 5.25 -13.68 1.26
N ILE A 112 5.84 -12.55 1.67
CA ILE A 112 5.07 -11.32 1.97
C ILE A 112 4.43 -10.75 0.70
N VAL A 113 5.19 -10.65 -0.40
CA VAL A 113 4.69 -10.16 -1.69
C VAL A 113 3.53 -11.03 -2.20
N GLU A 114 3.64 -12.35 -2.08
CA GLU A 114 2.60 -13.29 -2.51
C GLU A 114 1.32 -13.20 -1.68
N ALA A 115 1.42 -12.82 -0.40
CA ALA A 115 0.28 -12.63 0.49
C ALA A 115 -0.30 -11.21 0.46
N ALA A 116 0.42 -10.24 -0.11
CA ALA A 116 0.08 -8.84 -0.09
C ALA A 116 -1.02 -8.49 -1.08
N TRP A 117 -1.93 -7.61 -0.66
CA TRP A 117 -3.00 -7.10 -1.52
C TRP A 117 -2.67 -5.80 -2.26
N ALA A 118 -1.68 -5.09 -1.73
CA ALA A 118 -1.20 -3.82 -2.24
C ALA A 118 0.28 -3.94 -2.62
N PRO A 119 0.80 -3.02 -3.46
CA PRO A 119 2.21 -2.98 -3.79
C PRO A 119 3.11 -3.04 -2.56
N VAL A 120 4.14 -3.87 -2.61
CA VAL A 120 5.10 -4.03 -1.52
C VAL A 120 6.37 -3.24 -1.81
N LEU A 121 6.74 -2.36 -0.88
CA LEU A 121 8.00 -1.62 -0.87
C LEU A 121 8.97 -2.24 0.13
N ALA A 122 10.21 -2.45 -0.28
CA ALA A 122 11.28 -2.82 0.64
C ALA A 122 11.91 -1.57 1.24
N SER A 123 11.94 -1.46 2.58
CA SER A 123 12.61 -0.38 3.29
C SER A 123 13.93 -0.88 3.88
N SER A 124 15.01 -0.18 3.59
CA SER A 124 16.31 -0.51 4.16
C SER A 124 17.01 0.76 4.66
N GLN A 125 17.86 0.60 5.67
CA GLN A 125 18.83 1.59 6.14
C GLN A 125 20.27 1.20 5.75
N PRO A 126 20.56 0.73 4.52
CA PRO A 126 21.87 0.17 4.27
C PRO A 126 22.85 1.30 3.99
N THR A 127 24.11 1.06 4.32
CA THR A 127 25.21 1.83 3.75
C THR A 127 25.16 1.70 2.21
N VAL A 128 25.59 2.74 1.50
CA VAL A 128 25.61 2.80 0.03
C VAL A 128 26.11 1.49 -0.64
N PRO A 129 27.18 0.83 -0.15
CA PRO A 129 27.66 -0.42 -0.75
C PRO A 129 26.71 -1.62 -0.57
N ALA A 130 26.03 -1.71 0.58
CA ALA A 130 25.08 -2.79 0.84
C ALA A 130 23.81 -2.63 -0.02
N LEU A 131 23.40 -1.41 -0.31
CA LEU A 131 22.23 -1.10 -1.12
C LEU A 131 22.36 -1.68 -2.54
N VAL A 132 23.51 -1.50 -3.20
CA VAL A 132 23.76 -2.01 -4.56
C VAL A 132 23.58 -3.52 -4.67
N ASN A 133 23.95 -4.27 -3.63
CA ASN A 133 23.80 -5.73 -3.61
C ASN A 133 22.38 -6.18 -3.24
N LEU A 134 21.63 -5.36 -2.51
CA LEU A 134 20.27 -5.66 -2.04
C LEU A 134 19.19 -5.30 -3.08
N LEU A 135 19.38 -4.23 -3.87
CA LEU A 135 18.39 -3.81 -4.88
C LEU A 135 17.95 -4.96 -5.79
N PRO A 136 18.86 -5.75 -6.43
CA PRO A 136 18.44 -6.82 -7.32
C PRO A 136 17.77 -7.99 -6.58
N GLN A 137 18.00 -8.12 -5.28
CA GLN A 137 17.35 -9.15 -4.46
C GLN A 137 15.91 -8.77 -4.14
N PHE A 138 15.66 -7.50 -3.81
CA PHE A 138 14.30 -6.99 -3.58
C PHE A 138 13.45 -7.07 -4.85
N VAL A 139 13.99 -6.67 -6.00
CA VAL A 139 13.28 -6.78 -7.28
C VAL A 139 12.98 -8.25 -7.61
N ARG A 140 13.93 -9.19 -7.43
CA ARG A 140 13.69 -10.63 -7.65
C ARG A 140 12.74 -11.27 -6.66
N ALA A 141 12.58 -10.68 -5.48
CA ALA A 141 11.58 -11.09 -4.50
C ALA A 141 10.18 -10.54 -4.81
N GLY A 142 10.07 -9.62 -5.78
CA GLY A 142 8.79 -9.04 -6.23
C GLY A 142 8.45 -7.70 -5.59
N ALA A 143 9.40 -7.04 -4.91
CA ALA A 143 9.17 -5.68 -4.43
C ALA A 143 9.01 -4.70 -5.61
N GLU A 144 8.05 -3.79 -5.48
CA GLU A 144 7.65 -2.85 -6.53
C GLU A 144 8.27 -1.47 -6.37
N GLY A 145 8.97 -1.26 -5.26
CA GLY A 145 9.69 -0.06 -4.99
C GLY A 145 10.48 -0.18 -3.70
N ILE A 146 11.27 0.85 -3.41
CA ILE A 146 12.27 0.79 -2.35
C ILE A 146 12.26 2.11 -1.60
N ILE A 147 12.23 2.03 -0.27
CA ILE A 147 12.36 3.17 0.63
C ILE A 147 13.81 3.23 1.08
N LEU A 148 14.49 4.31 0.69
CA LEU A 148 15.85 4.62 1.12
C LEU A 148 15.77 5.48 2.38
N ARG A 149 15.99 4.86 3.55
CA ARG A 149 16.08 5.62 4.81
C ARG A 149 17.49 6.19 4.92
N CYS A 150 17.60 7.51 4.96
CA CYS A 150 18.88 8.21 5.04
C CYS A 150 19.07 8.79 6.43
N GLU A 151 20.25 8.61 7.01
CA GLU A 151 20.61 9.33 8.22
C GLU A 151 20.74 10.84 7.94
N PRO A 152 20.54 11.71 8.95
CA PRO A 152 20.56 13.17 8.79
C PRO A 152 21.87 13.73 8.22
N VAL A 153 22.95 12.96 8.30
CA VAL A 153 24.30 13.34 7.87
C VAL A 153 24.61 12.99 6.41
N ALA A 154 23.72 12.25 5.74
CA ALA A 154 23.92 11.87 4.34
C ALA A 154 23.76 13.10 3.44
N THR A 155 24.85 13.51 2.78
CA THR A 155 24.78 14.62 1.83
C THR A 155 23.96 14.21 0.60
N PRO A 156 23.19 15.13 0.00
CA PRO A 156 22.44 14.85 -1.23
C PRO A 156 23.32 14.23 -2.35
N LEU A 157 24.62 14.55 -2.38
CA LEU A 157 25.59 14.02 -3.34
C LEU A 157 25.78 12.50 -3.23
N MET A 158 25.60 11.93 -2.04
CA MET A 158 25.66 10.47 -1.84
C MET A 158 24.38 9.76 -2.26
N LEU A 159 23.25 10.45 -2.25
CA LEU A 159 21.94 9.87 -2.46
C LEU A 159 21.52 9.86 -3.93
N VAL A 160 21.96 10.84 -4.73
CA VAL A 160 21.64 10.91 -6.16
C VAL A 160 22.02 9.62 -6.92
N PRO A 161 23.24 9.07 -6.80
CA PRO A 161 23.60 7.83 -7.49
C PRO A 161 22.73 6.63 -7.07
N LEU A 162 22.32 6.57 -5.80
CA LEU A 162 21.48 5.50 -5.27
C LEU A 162 20.07 5.57 -5.83
N VAL A 163 19.47 6.76 -5.86
CA VAL A 163 18.14 6.98 -6.43
C VAL A 163 18.15 6.63 -7.91
N SER A 164 19.17 7.07 -8.66
CA SER A 164 19.30 6.74 -10.08
C SER A 164 19.50 5.24 -10.33
N ALA A 165 20.29 4.54 -9.51
CA ALA A 165 20.47 3.10 -9.60
C ALA A 165 19.18 2.32 -9.28
N ALA A 166 18.44 2.74 -8.25
CA ALA A 166 17.14 2.14 -7.92
C ALA A 166 16.13 2.37 -9.05
N ARG A 167 16.09 3.58 -9.63
CA ARG A 167 15.18 3.92 -10.73
C ARG A 167 15.45 3.13 -11.99
N ALA A 168 16.71 2.80 -12.29
CA ALA A 168 17.07 1.99 -13.44
C ALA A 168 16.63 0.51 -13.32
N LEU A 169 16.39 0.02 -12.10
CA LEU A 169 16.05 -1.39 -11.82
C LEU A 169 14.56 -1.61 -11.55
N LEU A 170 13.84 -0.55 -11.18
CA LEU A 170 12.42 -0.62 -10.82
C LEU A 170 11.55 -0.24 -12.02
N PRO A 171 10.35 -0.82 -12.13
CA PRO A 171 9.37 -0.36 -13.12
C PRO A 171 9.01 1.12 -12.87
N PRO A 172 8.51 1.85 -13.89
CA PRO A 172 8.02 3.20 -13.70
C PRO A 172 6.96 3.25 -12.60
N ALA A 173 6.97 4.33 -11.82
CA ALA A 173 6.20 4.45 -10.59
C ALA A 173 4.70 4.23 -10.80
N TRP A 174 4.16 3.25 -10.08
CA TRP A 174 2.72 3.00 -9.98
C TRP A 174 1.98 4.11 -9.22
N PHE A 175 2.70 4.99 -8.51
CA PHE A 175 2.09 6.11 -7.77
C PHE A 175 1.18 6.99 -8.64
N ASP A 176 1.50 7.16 -9.93
CA ASP A 176 0.71 7.99 -10.86
C ASP A 176 -0.51 7.27 -11.43
N ALA A 177 -0.56 5.94 -11.37
CA ALA A 177 -1.70 5.14 -11.83
C ALA A 177 -2.87 5.11 -10.83
N GLY A 178 -2.73 5.77 -9.68
CA GLY A 178 -3.64 5.59 -8.54
C GLY A 178 -3.38 4.24 -7.83
N PRO A 179 -4.11 3.93 -6.74
CA PRO A 179 -3.99 2.64 -6.09
C PRO A 179 -4.44 1.54 -7.07
N THR A 180 -3.48 0.92 -7.77
CA THR A 180 -3.74 -0.30 -8.53
C THR A 180 -3.85 -1.43 -7.52
N SER A 181 -5.07 -1.72 -7.07
CA SER A 181 -5.37 -2.95 -6.33
C SER A 181 -4.87 -4.13 -7.16
N LYS A 182 -3.74 -4.71 -6.77
CA LYS A 182 -3.24 -5.95 -7.38
C LYS A 182 -3.97 -7.18 -6.87
N ALA A 183 -4.64 -7.06 -5.72
CA ALA A 183 -5.42 -8.16 -5.19
C ALA A 183 -6.67 -8.39 -6.02
N SER A 184 -6.78 -9.64 -6.48
CA SER A 184 -8.07 -10.26 -6.48
C SER A 184 -8.64 -10.21 -5.05
N ALA A 185 -9.72 -9.45 -4.81
CA ALA A 185 -10.47 -9.48 -3.57
C ALA A 185 -10.89 -10.92 -3.24
N VAL A 186 -10.78 -11.38 -2.00
CA VAL A 186 -11.28 -12.70 -1.62
C VAL A 186 -12.67 -12.54 -1.03
N VAL A 187 -13.69 -13.13 -1.66
CA VAL A 187 -15.04 -13.24 -1.10
C VAL A 187 -15.21 -14.64 -0.51
N VAL A 188 -16.00 -14.78 0.55
CA VAL A 188 -16.36 -16.09 1.09
C VAL A 188 -17.73 -16.47 0.54
N VAL A 189 -17.81 -17.51 -0.31
CA VAL A 189 -19.08 -18.02 -0.85
C VAL A 189 -19.44 -19.32 -0.16
N ASP A 190 -20.55 -19.33 0.58
CA ASP A 190 -21.01 -20.50 1.35
C ASP A 190 -19.91 -21.12 2.24
N GLY A 191 -19.04 -20.26 2.80
CA GLY A 191 -17.92 -20.67 3.65
C GLY A 191 -16.63 -21.03 2.89
N VAL A 192 -16.58 -20.91 1.57
CA VAL A 192 -15.39 -21.18 0.74
C VAL A 192 -14.80 -19.87 0.22
N ALA A 193 -13.49 -19.68 0.34
CA ALA A 193 -12.81 -18.47 -0.16
C ALA A 193 -12.64 -18.51 -1.68
N HIS A 194 -13.03 -17.44 -2.36
CA HIS A 194 -12.92 -17.26 -3.81
C HIS A 194 -12.19 -15.95 -4.13
N PRO A 195 -11.06 -16.00 -4.87
CA PRO A 195 -10.41 -14.80 -5.37
C PRO A 195 -11.24 -14.19 -6.51
N LEU A 196 -11.37 -12.87 -6.52
CA LEU A 196 -12.16 -12.08 -7.46
C LEU A 196 -11.37 -10.89 -7.96
N PRO A 197 -11.35 -10.60 -9.27
CA PRO A 197 -10.85 -9.32 -9.75
C PRO A 197 -11.49 -8.13 -9.01
N PRO A 198 -10.78 -6.99 -8.87
CA PRO A 198 -11.40 -5.77 -8.36
C PRO A 198 -12.62 -5.40 -9.22
N GLU A 199 -13.61 -4.78 -8.59
CA GLU A 199 -14.86 -4.34 -9.24
C GLU A 199 -15.73 -5.48 -9.80
N THR A 200 -15.56 -6.71 -9.30
CA THR A 200 -16.44 -7.83 -9.67
C THR A 200 -17.84 -7.62 -9.08
N ALA A 201 -18.86 -7.61 -9.95
CA ALA A 201 -20.26 -7.59 -9.54
C ALA A 201 -20.74 -8.98 -9.06
N VAL A 202 -21.83 -9.01 -8.28
CA VAL A 202 -22.45 -10.27 -7.82
C VAL A 202 -22.78 -11.19 -8.99
N THR A 203 -23.28 -10.65 -10.10
CA THR A 203 -23.65 -11.42 -11.30
C THR A 203 -22.46 -12.06 -12.00
N ASP A 204 -21.34 -11.36 -12.10
CA ASP A 204 -20.11 -11.87 -12.71
C ASP A 204 -19.54 -13.03 -11.88
N LEU A 205 -19.49 -12.87 -10.55
CA LEU A 205 -19.10 -13.95 -9.63
C LEU A 205 -20.03 -15.18 -9.81
N LEU A 206 -21.35 -14.97 -9.84
CA LEU A 206 -22.30 -16.08 -10.00
C LEU A 206 -22.14 -16.79 -11.35
N ALA A 207 -21.84 -16.05 -12.42
CA ALA A 207 -21.58 -16.64 -13.74
C ALA A 207 -20.32 -17.50 -13.73
N ASP A 208 -19.23 -17.00 -13.13
CA ASP A 208 -17.96 -17.72 -13.02
C ASP A 208 -18.07 -18.99 -12.17
N LEU A 209 -18.89 -18.95 -11.10
CA LEU A 209 -19.23 -20.12 -10.29
C LEU A 209 -20.19 -21.10 -10.98
N GLY A 210 -20.70 -20.80 -12.18
CA GLY A 210 -21.72 -21.61 -12.85
C GLY A 210 -23.08 -21.59 -12.15
N ARG A 211 -23.36 -20.57 -11.35
CA ARG A 211 -24.58 -20.39 -10.53
C ARG A 211 -25.47 -19.24 -11.03
N SER A 212 -25.52 -19.03 -12.33
CA SER A 212 -26.37 -18.01 -12.97
C SER A 212 -27.87 -18.15 -12.66
N ASN A 213 -28.30 -19.32 -12.18
CA ASN A 213 -29.68 -19.62 -11.80
C ASN A 213 -29.97 -19.42 -10.29
N ALA A 214 -29.09 -18.77 -9.53
CA ALA A 214 -29.32 -18.49 -8.12
C ALA A 214 -30.65 -17.75 -7.89
N THR A 215 -31.34 -18.09 -6.81
CA THR A 215 -32.65 -17.50 -6.47
C THR A 215 -32.50 -16.27 -5.58
N ALA A 216 -31.53 -16.32 -4.66
CA ALA A 216 -31.19 -15.22 -3.79
C ALA A 216 -29.70 -15.24 -3.45
N VAL A 217 -29.18 -14.06 -3.14
CA VAL A 217 -27.83 -13.85 -2.60
C VAL A 217 -27.97 -13.06 -1.31
N ALA A 218 -27.36 -13.55 -0.23
CA ALA A 218 -27.19 -12.78 0.99
C ALA A 218 -25.73 -12.31 1.07
N LEU A 219 -25.53 -11.00 1.10
CA LEU A 219 -24.23 -10.35 1.24
C LEU A 219 -24.12 -9.81 2.67
N ASN A 220 -23.13 -10.27 3.42
CA ASN A 220 -22.91 -9.95 4.84
C ASN A 220 -24.18 -10.12 5.68
N GLY A 221 -24.92 -11.21 5.41
CA GLY A 221 -26.19 -11.52 6.08
C GLY A 221 -27.41 -10.74 5.57
N VAL A 222 -27.27 -9.85 4.59
CA VAL A 222 -28.37 -9.07 4.01
C VAL A 222 -28.72 -9.58 2.62
N THR A 223 -29.99 -9.96 2.41
CA THR A 223 -30.46 -10.38 1.09
C THR A 223 -30.40 -9.22 0.09
N VAL A 224 -29.64 -9.40 -0.99
CA VAL A 224 -29.52 -8.43 -2.08
C VAL A 224 -30.61 -8.72 -3.11
N ALA A 225 -31.43 -7.71 -3.40
CA ALA A 225 -32.46 -7.82 -4.42
C ALA A 225 -31.84 -8.08 -5.80
N ARG A 226 -32.38 -9.04 -6.56
CA ARG A 226 -31.84 -9.49 -7.86
C ARG A 226 -31.56 -8.35 -8.85
N ARG A 227 -32.43 -7.35 -8.90
CA ARG A 227 -32.27 -6.15 -9.76
C ARG A 227 -31.05 -5.28 -9.43
N ARG A 228 -30.37 -5.52 -8.31
CA ARG A 228 -29.17 -4.79 -7.87
C ARG A 228 -27.90 -5.59 -8.03
N TRP A 229 -27.95 -6.85 -8.48
CA TRP A 229 -26.76 -7.70 -8.51
C TRP A 229 -25.68 -7.14 -9.42
N ASP A 230 -26.06 -6.60 -10.58
CA ASP A 230 -25.13 -5.97 -11.54
C ASP A 230 -24.45 -4.71 -10.97
N ASP A 231 -25.12 -4.00 -10.06
CA ASP A 231 -24.61 -2.77 -9.44
C ASP A 231 -23.98 -3.00 -8.06
N THR A 232 -24.00 -4.22 -7.55
CA THR A 232 -23.46 -4.56 -6.22
C THR A 232 -22.05 -5.11 -6.40
N LEU A 233 -21.07 -4.22 -6.23
CA LEU A 233 -19.65 -4.58 -6.28
C LEU A 233 -19.24 -5.29 -4.99
N LEU A 234 -18.47 -6.36 -5.14
CA LEU A 234 -17.94 -7.15 -4.02
C LEU A 234 -16.62 -6.56 -3.53
N ALA A 235 -16.48 -6.49 -2.21
CA ALA A 235 -15.26 -6.10 -1.54
C ALA A 235 -14.53 -7.33 -0.98
N ALA A 236 -13.25 -7.14 -0.63
CA ALA A 236 -12.51 -8.15 0.11
C ALA A 236 -13.19 -8.43 1.46
N ASP A 237 -13.21 -9.70 1.85
CA ASP A 237 -13.80 -10.23 3.09
C ASP A 237 -15.34 -10.18 3.16
N ASP A 238 -16.02 -9.86 2.06
CA ASP A 238 -17.47 -10.01 2.00
C ASP A 238 -17.88 -11.49 2.18
N ASP A 239 -18.88 -11.75 3.04
CA ASP A 239 -19.50 -13.08 3.21
C ASP A 239 -20.75 -13.16 2.33
N LEU A 240 -20.71 -14.04 1.36
CA LEU A 240 -21.75 -14.23 0.36
C LEU A 240 -22.36 -15.62 0.50
N ARG A 241 -23.68 -15.68 0.69
CA ARG A 241 -24.42 -16.95 0.69
C ARG A 241 -25.31 -17.03 -0.53
N VAL A 242 -25.15 -18.08 -1.32
CA VAL A 242 -25.92 -18.29 -2.54
C VAL A 242 -27.00 -19.31 -2.27
N ILE A 243 -28.26 -18.89 -2.38
CA ILE A 243 -29.40 -19.75 -2.13
C ILE A 243 -29.90 -20.28 -3.48
N GLY A 244 -29.57 -21.55 -3.76
CA GLY A 244 -30.05 -22.30 -4.92
C GLY A 244 -31.44 -22.90 -4.71
N ILE A 245 -32.06 -23.36 -5.81
CA ILE A 245 -33.17 -24.32 -5.80
C ILE A 245 -32.59 -25.70 -6.06
#